data_AF-A0A9E4DZT5-F1
#
_entry.id   AF-A0A9E4DZT5-F1
#
_cell.length_a   1.000
_cell.length_b   1.000
_cell.length_c   1.000
_cell.angle_alpha   90.00
_cell.angle_beta   90.00
_cell.angle_gamma   90.00
#
_symmetry.space_group_name_H-M   'P 1'
#
loop_
_entity.id
_entity.type
_entity.pdbx_description
1 polymer ?
#
loop_
_entity_poly.entity_id
_entity_poly.type
_entity_poly.pdbx_seq_one_letter_code
_entity_poly.pdbx_strand_id
1 'polypeptide(L)'
;MSVVVPALSSTSRRKSHYRGEEIGKREEGVDPFACNQVCLLLAGFGYQIMHVQRAVLERMTGTGWSLRRLAERVLRAPARFTVSGRRITMTTGGASVHWRMLACGLATLHGPSGGARSGEEETRMKLGGGECRR
;
A
#
# COMPACT_ATOMS: atom_id res chain seq x y z
N MET A 1 19.35 -4.94 0.57
CA MET A 1 18.08 -4.30 1.00
C MET A 1 18.43 -3.27 2.06
N SER A 2 17.83 -2.08 2.05
CA SER A 2 17.65 -1.36 3.31
C SER A 2 16.55 -2.10 4.08
N VAL A 3 16.95 -3.09 4.88
CA VAL A 3 16.07 -3.70 5.88
C VAL A 3 15.52 -2.56 6.73
N VAL A 4 14.27 -2.65 7.20
CA VAL A 4 13.75 -1.67 8.15
C VAL A 4 14.72 -1.62 9.33
N VAL A 5 15.31 -0.46 9.60
CA VAL A 5 16.17 -0.25 10.77
C VAL A 5 15.33 0.50 11.81
N PRO A 6 14.42 -0.18 12.53
CA PRO A 6 13.73 0.47 13.64
C PRO A 6 14.80 0.86 14.66
N ALA A 7 14.76 2.09 15.15
CA ALA A 7 15.62 2.51 16.23
C ALA A 7 15.16 1.84 17.52
N LEU A 8 15.65 0.62 17.79
CA LEU A 8 15.32 -0.19 18.99
C LEU A 8 15.69 0.50 20.32
N SER A 9 16.38 1.65 20.25
CA SER A 9 16.49 2.63 21.32
C SER A 9 15.12 3.22 21.67
N SER A 10 14.42 2.60 22.64
CA SER A 10 13.28 3.20 23.36
C SER A 10 13.66 4.53 24.03
N THR A 11 14.94 4.71 24.37
CA THR A 11 15.51 5.93 24.92
C THR A 11 15.61 7.04 23.87
N SER A 12 14.54 7.81 23.64
CA SER A 12 14.71 9.15 23.11
C SER A 12 15.37 10.02 24.19
N ARG A 13 16.70 10.19 24.11
CA ARG A 13 17.44 11.06 25.04
C ARG A 13 17.09 12.51 24.75
N ARG A 14 15.95 12.97 25.29
CA ARG A 14 15.42 14.33 25.17
C ARG A 14 16.55 15.31 25.52
N LYS A 15 17.00 16.08 24.52
CA LYS A 15 18.02 17.12 24.74
C LYS A 15 17.36 18.27 25.50
N SER A 16 17.78 18.51 26.74
CA SER A 16 17.44 19.73 27.47
C SER A 16 18.15 20.95 26.88
N HIS A 17 19.40 20.75 26.42
CA HIS A 17 20.23 21.80 25.84
C HIS A 17 20.71 21.47 24.43
N TYR A 18 20.92 22.50 23.61
CA TYR A 18 21.63 22.43 22.35
C TYR A 18 22.67 23.56 22.27
N ARG A 19 23.96 23.20 22.14
CA ARG A 19 25.11 24.12 22.20
C ARG A 19 25.21 24.97 23.48
N GLY A 20 24.60 24.51 24.59
CA GLY A 20 24.56 25.21 25.87
C GLY A 20 23.20 25.88 26.14
N GLU A 21 22.54 26.37 25.10
CA GLU A 21 21.22 26.99 25.18
C GLU A 21 20.14 25.98 25.60
N GLU A 22 19.17 26.39 26.43
CA GLU A 22 17.97 25.59 26.69
C GLU A 22 17.06 25.55 25.46
N ILE A 23 16.49 24.39 25.16
CA ILE A 23 15.53 24.27 24.06
C ILE A 23 14.17 24.79 24.53
N GLY A 24 13.68 25.84 23.86
CA GLY A 24 12.43 26.55 24.18
C GLY A 24 11.16 25.67 24.18
N LYS A 25 10.07 26.24 24.71
CA LYS A 25 8.76 25.61 25.04
C LYS A 25 8.53 24.22 24.44
N ARG A 26 8.54 23.22 25.34
CA ARG A 26 8.24 21.82 25.04
C ARG A 26 6.81 21.68 24.51
N GLU A 27 6.67 21.07 23.33
CA GLU A 27 5.47 20.30 23.00
C GLU A 27 5.40 19.05 23.90
N GLU A 28 4.20 18.48 24.07
CA GLU A 28 4.01 17.23 24.80
C GLU A 28 4.65 16.07 24.03
N GLY A 29 5.94 15.83 24.32
CA GLY A 29 6.74 14.89 23.54
C GLY A 29 6.15 13.48 23.52
N VAL A 30 5.66 13.09 22.34
CA VAL A 30 5.15 11.77 21.98
C VAL A 30 6.01 10.65 22.54
N ASP A 31 5.39 9.59 23.06
CA ASP A 31 6.11 8.41 23.52
C ASP A 31 6.90 7.76 22.37
N PRO A 32 8.25 7.72 22.44
CA PRO A 32 9.07 7.06 21.41
C PRO A 32 8.78 5.56 21.31
N PHE A 33 8.34 4.91 22.39
CA PHE A 33 8.06 3.48 22.40
C PHE A 33 6.78 3.16 21.63
N ALA A 34 5.67 3.82 21.93
CA ALA A 34 4.43 3.74 21.14
C ALA A 34 4.65 4.14 19.67
N CYS A 35 5.42 5.20 19.40
CA CYS A 35 5.75 5.59 18.02
C CYS A 35 6.51 4.47 17.28
N ASN A 36 7.53 3.88 17.91
CA ASN A 36 8.27 2.75 17.37
C ASN A 36 7.41 1.50 17.18
N GLN A 37 6.49 1.19 18.11
CA GLN A 37 5.52 0.10 17.97
C GLN A 37 4.60 0.30 16.77
N VAL A 38 4.00 1.49 16.63
CA VAL A 38 3.14 1.83 15.50
C VAL A 38 3.91 1.71 14.18
N CYS A 39 5.14 2.22 14.12
CA CYS A 39 6.01 2.07 12.94
C CYS A 39 6.31 0.60 12.61
N LEU A 40 6.59 -0.24 13.63
CA LEU A 40 6.83 -1.68 13.46
C LEU A 40 5.57 -2.42 12.97
N LEU A 41 4.40 -2.09 13.52
CA LEU A 41 3.11 -2.67 13.12
C LEU A 41 2.73 -2.27 11.69
N LEU A 42 2.92 -1.00 11.30
CA LEU A 42 2.71 -0.55 9.92
C LEU A 42 3.69 -1.24 8.94
N ALA A 43 4.96 -1.40 9.32
CA ALA A 43 5.94 -2.12 8.50
C ALA A 43 5.59 -3.60 8.34
N GLY A 44 5.16 -4.28 9.41
CA GLY A 44 4.68 -5.66 9.38
C GLY A 44 3.42 -5.82 8.53
N PHE A 45 2.44 -4.93 8.68
CA PHE A 45 1.22 -4.92 7.88
C PHE A 45 1.50 -4.65 6.38
N GLY A 46 2.39 -3.71 6.08
CA GLY A 46 2.88 -3.46 4.72
C GLY A 46 3.56 -4.67 4.09
N TYR A 47 4.37 -5.41 4.87
CA TYR A 47 4.95 -6.68 4.44
C TYR A 47 3.87 -7.72 4.10
N GLN A 48 2.83 -7.87 4.93
CA GLN A 48 1.74 -8.82 4.66
C GLN A 48 0.95 -8.44 3.40
N ILE A 49 0.64 -7.14 3.19
CA ILE A 49 0.03 -6.66 1.94
C ILE A 49 0.90 -7.02 0.73
N MET A 50 2.20 -6.73 0.80
CA MET A 50 3.14 -7.09 -0.28
C MET A 50 3.21 -8.60 -0.52
N HIS A 51 3.13 -9.42 0.52
CA HIS A 51 3.14 -10.88 0.39
C HIS A 51 1.87 -11.40 -0.31
N VAL A 52 0.69 -10.88 0.05
CA VAL A 52 -0.57 -11.21 -0.63
C VAL A 52 -0.54 -10.75 -2.09
N GLN A 53 -0.09 -9.52 -2.37
CA GLN A 53 0.07 -9.00 -3.73
C GLN A 53 1.03 -9.86 -4.57
N ARG A 54 2.15 -10.30 -3.98
CA ARG A 54 3.10 -11.23 -4.62
C ARG A 54 2.39 -12.54 -4.99
N ALA A 55 1.74 -13.20 -4.03
CA ALA A 55 1.08 -14.49 -4.24
C ALA A 55 -0.04 -14.41 -5.29
N VAL A 56 -0.78 -13.30 -5.34
CA VAL A 56 -1.78 -13.03 -6.41
C VAL A 56 -1.09 -12.89 -7.77
N LEU A 57 -0.03 -12.09 -7.89
CA LEU A 57 0.67 -11.91 -9.17
C LEU A 57 1.42 -13.16 -9.65
N GLU A 58 1.93 -14.01 -8.76
CA GLU A 58 2.50 -15.31 -9.14
C GLU A 58 1.43 -16.21 -9.77
N ARG A 59 0.24 -16.29 -9.14
CA ARG A 59 -0.91 -17.04 -9.68
C ARG A 59 -1.42 -16.47 -11.01
N MET A 60 -1.53 -15.14 -11.12
CA MET A 60 -2.09 -14.46 -12.30
C MET A 60 -1.12 -14.33 -13.48
N THR A 61 0.20 -14.50 -13.28
CA THR A 61 1.20 -14.39 -14.36
C THR A 61 1.93 -15.69 -14.68
N GLY A 62 1.79 -16.73 -13.87
CA GLY A 62 2.55 -17.99 -14.03
C GLY A 62 4.06 -17.85 -13.85
N THR A 63 4.57 -16.69 -13.42
CA THR A 63 6.02 -16.43 -13.21
C THR A 63 6.33 -16.17 -11.74
N GLY A 64 7.53 -16.52 -11.29
CA GLY A 64 7.99 -16.21 -9.94
C GLY A 64 8.18 -14.70 -9.71
N TRP A 65 7.68 -14.19 -8.58
CA TRP A 65 7.84 -12.81 -8.16
C TRP A 65 8.61 -12.74 -6.85
N SER A 66 9.83 -12.19 -6.88
CA SER A 66 10.46 -11.74 -5.64
C SER A 66 9.74 -10.49 -5.11
N LEU A 67 9.72 -10.28 -3.79
CA LEU A 67 9.21 -9.03 -3.20
C LEU A 67 9.96 -7.80 -3.75
N ARG A 68 11.22 -7.97 -4.18
CA ARG A 68 11.99 -6.94 -4.88
C ARG A 68 11.41 -6.61 -6.26
N ARG A 69 11.10 -7.63 -7.08
CA ARG A 69 10.47 -7.48 -8.41
C ARG A 69 9.09 -6.81 -8.31
N LEU A 70 8.31 -7.17 -7.27
CA LEU A 70 7.03 -6.54 -6.94
C LEU A 70 7.23 -5.05 -6.62
N ALA A 71 8.12 -4.73 -5.68
CA ALA A 71 8.40 -3.35 -5.30
C ALA A 71 8.90 -2.52 -6.49
N GLU A 72 9.84 -3.03 -7.28
CA GLU A 72 10.43 -2.35 -8.44
C GLU A 72 9.42 -2.09 -9.57
N ARG A 73 8.52 -3.04 -9.88
CA ARG A 73 7.60 -2.93 -11.05
C ARG A 73 6.17 -2.50 -10.74
N VAL A 74 5.71 -2.60 -9.49
CA VAL A 74 4.31 -2.31 -9.12
C VAL A 74 4.20 -1.10 -8.18
N LEU A 75 5.05 -1.03 -7.15
CA LEU A 75 4.94 -0.03 -6.08
C LEU A 75 5.83 1.20 -6.28
N ARG A 76 7.04 1.02 -6.84
CA ARG A 76 8.01 2.07 -7.16
C ARG A 76 7.88 2.57 -8.62
N ALA A 77 6.89 2.08 -9.36
CA ALA A 77 6.58 2.57 -10.69
C ALA A 77 6.02 4.01 -10.61
N PRO A 78 6.30 4.87 -11.61
CA PRO A 78 5.76 6.23 -11.62
C PRO A 78 4.23 6.21 -11.71
N ALA A 79 3.60 6.93 -10.78
CA ALA A 79 2.15 7.10 -10.70
C ALA A 79 1.80 8.53 -10.26
N ARG A 80 0.65 9.03 -10.72
CA ARG A 80 0.03 10.26 -10.20
C ARG A 80 -1.26 9.88 -9.49
N PHE A 81 -1.42 10.38 -8.27
CA PHE A 81 -2.62 10.17 -7.45
C PHE A 81 -3.45 11.45 -7.42
N THR A 82 -4.73 11.35 -7.79
CA THR A 82 -5.71 12.42 -7.64
C THR A 82 -6.70 12.01 -6.57
N VAL A 83 -6.70 12.70 -5.44
CA VAL A 83 -7.65 12.49 -4.35
C VAL A 83 -8.87 13.38 -4.61
N SER A 84 -10.07 12.81 -4.58
CA SER A 84 -11.33 13.51 -4.81
C SER A 84 -12.40 12.97 -3.86
N GLY A 85 -12.68 13.73 -2.79
CA GLY A 85 -13.59 13.33 -1.73
C GLY A 85 -13.21 11.96 -1.13
N ARG A 86 -14.08 10.96 -1.31
CA ARG A 86 -13.88 9.58 -0.83
C ARG A 86 -13.20 8.64 -1.84
N ARG A 87 -12.60 9.17 -2.91
CA ARG A 87 -11.95 8.37 -3.98
C ARG A 87 -10.50 8.79 -4.18
N ILE A 88 -9.62 7.80 -4.39
CA ILE A 88 -8.22 8.01 -4.80
C ILE A 88 -8.06 7.41 -6.19
N THR A 89 -7.89 8.26 -7.20
CA THR A 89 -7.64 7.84 -8.58
C THR A 89 -6.14 7.77 -8.82
N MET A 90 -5.61 6.56 -9.02
CA MET A 90 -4.21 6.35 -9.41
C MET A 90 -4.10 6.19 -10.92
N THR A 91 -3.27 7.01 -11.55
CA THR A 91 -2.86 6.86 -12.96
C THR A 91 -1.39 6.44 -13.02
N THR A 92 -1.07 5.41 -13.79
CA THR A 92 0.29 4.87 -13.92
C THR A 92 0.51 4.27 -15.31
N GLY A 93 1.75 4.28 -15.79
CA GLY A 93 2.16 3.73 -17.09
C GLY A 93 2.29 2.20 -17.07
N GLY A 94 3.51 1.69 -17.21
CA GLY A 94 3.79 0.25 -17.36
C GLY A 94 3.37 -0.66 -16.18
N ALA A 95 3.03 -0.10 -15.02
CA ALA A 95 2.48 -0.88 -13.91
C ALA A 95 0.97 -1.16 -14.05
N SER A 96 0.25 -0.45 -14.92
CA SER A 96 -1.22 -0.54 -15.05
C SER A 96 -1.75 -1.97 -15.29
N VAL A 97 -1.04 -2.76 -16.12
CA VAL A 97 -1.39 -4.18 -16.36
C VAL A 97 -1.29 -5.02 -15.09
N HIS A 98 -0.23 -4.82 -14.29
CA HIS A 98 -0.02 -5.49 -13.01
C HIS A 98 -1.08 -5.09 -11.98
N TRP A 99 -1.45 -3.81 -11.93
CA TRP A 99 -2.52 -3.31 -11.06
C TRP A 99 -3.91 -3.83 -11.47
N ARG A 100 -4.18 -4.02 -12.77
CA ARG A 100 -5.40 -4.71 -13.24
C ARG A 100 -5.42 -6.18 -12.82
N MET A 101 -4.33 -6.92 -13.01
CA MET A 101 -4.23 -8.33 -12.58
C MET A 101 -4.38 -8.48 -11.06
N LEU A 102 -3.81 -7.56 -10.28
CA LEU A 102 -4.02 -7.50 -8.82
C LEU A 102 -5.49 -7.25 -8.46
N ALA A 103 -6.15 -6.28 -9.09
CA ALA A 103 -7.56 -5.97 -8.81
C ALA A 103 -8.46 -7.20 -9.08
N CYS A 104 -8.29 -7.85 -10.23
CA CYS A 104 -9.03 -9.08 -10.57
C CYS A 104 -8.72 -10.23 -9.61
N GLY A 105 -7.44 -10.47 -9.30
CA GLY A 105 -7.02 -11.57 -8.42
C GLY A 105 -7.28 -11.36 -6.93
N LEU A 106 -7.52 -10.11 -6.49
CA LEU A 106 -8.04 -9.81 -5.15
C LEU A 106 -9.57 -9.96 -5.11
N ALA A 107 -10.28 -9.59 -6.18
CA ALA A 107 -11.72 -9.79 -6.29
C ALA A 107 -12.15 -11.27 -6.36
N THR A 108 -11.27 -12.19 -6.77
CA THR A 108 -11.54 -13.64 -6.67
C THR A 108 -11.23 -14.24 -5.31
N LEU A 109 -10.33 -13.62 -4.53
CA LEU A 109 -10.09 -14.01 -3.12
C LEU A 109 -11.19 -13.47 -2.19
N HIS A 110 -11.71 -12.28 -2.49
CA HIS A 110 -12.87 -11.71 -1.81
C HIS A 110 -14.16 -12.28 -2.44
N GLY A 111 -14.44 -13.56 -2.13
CA GLY A 111 -15.61 -14.28 -2.63
C GLY A 111 -16.91 -13.48 -2.51
N PRO A 112 -17.87 -13.67 -3.44
CA PRO A 112 -18.87 -12.67 -3.80
C PRO A 112 -19.60 -12.10 -2.58
N SER A 113 -19.24 -10.87 -2.22
CA SER A 113 -19.77 -10.17 -1.07
C SER A 113 -21.28 -9.98 -1.26
N GLY A 114 -22.10 -10.65 -0.46
CA GLY A 114 -23.56 -10.62 -0.56
C GLY A 114 -24.09 -9.19 -0.55
N GLY A 115 -24.40 -8.67 -1.74
CA GLY A 115 -24.53 -7.23 -1.96
C GLY A 115 -25.31 -6.87 -3.21
N ALA A 116 -26.20 -7.76 -3.65
CA ALA A 116 -27.16 -7.46 -4.71
C ALA A 116 -28.10 -6.34 -4.26
N ARG A 117 -27.86 -5.12 -4.75
CA ARG A 117 -28.88 -4.08 -4.82
C ARG A 117 -29.37 -4.01 -6.27
N SER A 118 -30.64 -4.41 -6.43
CA SER A 118 -31.36 -4.37 -7.70
C SER A 118 -31.92 -2.97 -7.97
N GLY A 119 -32.14 -2.65 -9.25
CA GLY A 119 -32.65 -1.37 -9.74
C GLY A 119 -31.59 -0.27 -9.86
N GLU A 120 -31.43 0.44 -10.98
CA GLU A 120 -32.00 0.32 -12.35
C GLU A 120 -30.82 0.68 -13.31
N GLU A 121 -30.60 0.07 -14.48
CA GLU A 121 -31.25 0.35 -15.79
C GLU A 121 -31.50 1.84 -16.07
N GLU A 122 -31.19 2.45 -17.23
CA GLU A 122 -30.37 2.15 -18.42
C GLU A 122 -30.23 3.52 -19.19
N THR A 123 -29.50 3.81 -20.28
CA THR A 123 -28.69 3.09 -21.29
C THR A 123 -27.53 3.95 -21.77
N ARG A 124 -26.30 3.39 -21.92
CA ARG A 124 -25.52 3.53 -23.19
C ARG A 124 -24.28 2.65 -23.33
N MET A 125 -24.22 1.90 -24.44
CA MET A 125 -23.05 1.13 -24.87
C MET A 125 -21.77 1.97 -25.05
N LYS A 126 -20.63 1.43 -24.59
CA LYS A 126 -19.64 0.92 -25.55
C LYS A 126 -18.87 -0.27 -25.01
N LEU A 127 -18.89 -1.37 -25.76
CA LEU A 127 -18.14 -2.59 -25.46
C LEU A 127 -16.64 -2.34 -25.61
N GLY A 128 -15.88 -2.62 -24.55
CA GLY A 128 -14.41 -2.59 -24.54
C GLY A 128 -13.88 -3.92 -24.03
N GLY A 129 -14.03 -4.98 -24.84
CA GLY A 129 -13.70 -6.35 -24.46
C GLY A 129 -12.27 -6.50 -23.95
N GLY A 130 -12.14 -6.82 -22.66
CA GLY A 130 -10.86 -6.96 -21.96
C GLY A 130 -10.91 -8.12 -20.97
N GLU A 131 -11.49 -9.22 -21.41
CA GLU A 131 -11.68 -10.49 -20.69
C GLU A 131 -10.36 -10.97 -20.09
N CYS A 132 -10.31 -11.21 -18.78
CA CYS A 132 -9.17 -11.86 -18.13
C CYS A 132 -9.18 -13.37 -18.44
N ARG A 133 -8.84 -13.69 -19.68
CA ARG A 133 -8.62 -15.06 -20.16
C ARG A 133 -7.37 -15.64 -19.48
N ARG A 134 -7.42 -16.95 -19.22
CA ARG A 134 -6.37 -17.73 -18.54
C ARG A 134 -5.22 -18.06 -19.48
#